data_AF-A0A0L0EN06-F1
#
_entry.id   AF-A0A0L0EN06-F1
#
_cell.length_a   1.000
_cell.length_b   1.000
_cell.length_c   1.000
_cell.angle_alpha   90.00
_cell.angle_beta   90.00
_cell.angle_gamma   90.00
#
_symmetry.space_group_name_H-M   'P 1'
#
loop_
_entity.id
_entity.type
_entity.pdbx_description
1 polymer ?
#
loop_
_entity_poly.entity_id
_entity_poly.type
_entity_poly.pdbx_seq_one_letter_code
_entity_poly.pdbx_strand_id
1 'polypeptide(L)' 'MAAKIRRDDEVIVLAGKDKGKRGKVLSLVTETGRVFVEGINIIK' A
#
# COMPACT_ATOMS: atom_id res chain seq x y z
N MET A 1 -13.96 12.99 -1.82
CA MET A 1 -12.84 12.96 -0.85
C MET A 1 -11.56 12.71 -1.62
N ALA A 2 -10.52 13.53 -1.41
CA ALA A 2 -9.23 13.31 -2.07
C ALA A 2 -8.53 12.08 -1.45
N ALA A 3 -7.98 11.20 -2.29
CA ALA A 3 -7.14 10.11 -1.84
C ALA A 3 -5.89 10.69 -1.16
N LYS A 4 -5.66 10.32 0.12
CA LYS A 4 -4.50 10.79 0.89
C LYS A 4 -3.17 10.16 0.44
N ILE A 5 -3.25 9.06 -0.30
CA ILE A 5 -2.11 8.29 -0.82
C ILE A 5 -2.14 8.41 -2.34
N ARG A 6 -0.97 8.56 -2.95
CA ARG A 6 -0.78 8.65 -4.41
C ARG A 6 0.13 7.54 -4.89
N ARG A 7 0.12 7.33 -6.22
CA ARG A 7 1.09 6.44 -6.85
C ARG A 7 2.49 7.01 -6.61
N ASP A 8 3.45 6.11 -6.42
CA ASP A 8 4.85 6.41 -6.13
C ASP A 8 5.15 6.95 -4.73
N ASP A 9 4.15 7.10 -3.86
CA ASP A 9 4.37 7.43 -2.45
C ASP A 9 5.07 6.27 -1.72
N GLU A 10 5.94 6.61 -0.78
CA GLU A 10 6.54 5.66 0.15
C GLU A 10 5.67 5.56 1.41
N VAL A 11 5.23 4.35 1.75
CA VAL A 11 4.32 4.09 2.87
C VAL A 11 4.86 3.02 3.79
N ILE A 12 4.45 3.07 5.06
CA ILE A 12 4.76 2.05 6.07
C ILE A 12 3.50 1.32 6.51
N VAL A 13 3.59 -0.01 6.64
CA VAL A 13 2.48 -0.83 7.12
C VAL A 13 2.33 -0.70 8.63
N LEU A 14 1.18 -0.22 9.09
CA LEU A 14 0.92 0.01 10.52
C LEU A 14 0.46 -1.26 11.26
N ALA A 15 -0.18 -2.20 10.56
CA ALA A 15 -0.80 -3.40 11.16
C ALA A 15 -0.84 -4.59 10.17
N GLY A 16 -0.97 -5.80 10.70
CA GLY A 16 -1.04 -7.05 9.93
C GLY A 16 0.29 -7.82 9.89
N LYS A 17 0.35 -8.86 9.05
CA LYS A 17 1.52 -9.76 8.90
C LYS A 17 2.80 -9.02 8.51
N ASP A 18 2.66 -7.97 7.71
CA ASP A 18 3.78 -7.17 7.19
C ASP A 18 4.01 -5.86 7.96
N LYS A 19 3.51 -5.76 9.21
CA LYS A 19 3.67 -4.57 10.06
C LYS A 19 5.14 -4.12 10.15
N GLY A 20 5.37 -2.83 9.94
CA GLY A 20 6.69 -2.19 10.00
C GLY A 20 7.45 -2.19 8.68
N LYS A 21 7.02 -2.97 7.68
CA LYS A 21 7.63 -2.91 6.34
C LYS A 21 7.25 -1.62 5.64
N ARG A 22 8.21 -1.09 4.89
CA ARG A 22 8.03 0.06 4.00
C ARG A 22 8.00 -0.41 2.55
N GLY A 23 7.29 0.32 1.70
CA GLY A 23 7.27 0.05 0.27
C GLY A 23 6.67 1.19 -0.51
N LYS A 24 6.89 1.15 -1.83
CA LYS A 24 6.36 2.13 -2.77
C LYS A 24 4.97 1.72 -3.24
N VAL A 25 4.07 2.67 -3.37
CA VAL A 25 2.71 2.45 -3.91
C VAL A 25 2.79 2.30 -5.43
N LEU A 26 2.47 1.10 -5.93
CA LEU A 26 2.45 0.78 -7.36
C LEU A 26 1.16 1.26 -8.03
N SER A 27 0.03 1.01 -7.36
CA SER A 27 -1.29 1.39 -7.88
C SER A 27 -2.31 1.50 -6.76
N LEU A 28 -3.35 2.28 -7.05
CA LEU A 28 -4.47 2.50 -6.14
C LEU A 28 -5.74 2.00 -6.81
N VAL A 29 -6.54 1.26 -6.06
CA VAL A 29 -7.89 0.83 -6.44
C VAL A 29 -8.86 1.71 -5.68
N THR A 30 -9.18 2.87 -6.25
CA THR A 30 -10.02 3.88 -5.62
C THR A 30 -11.44 3.39 -5.35
N GLU A 31 -11.95 2.46 -6.16
CA GLU A 31 -13.28 1.87 -5.98
C GLU A 31 -13.41 1.05 -4.68
N THR A 32 -12.34 0.38 -4.26
CA THR A 32 -12.33 -0.48 -3.06
C THR A 32 -11.52 0.10 -1.90
N GLY A 33 -10.88 1.25 -2.10
CA GLY A 33 -9.99 1.87 -1.12
C GLY A 33 -8.72 1.05 -0.84
N ARG A 34 -8.32 0.16 -1.75
CA ARG A 34 -7.12 -0.68 -1.62
C ARG A 34 -5.94 -0.08 -2.37
N VAL A 35 -4.74 -0.40 -1.91
CA VAL A 35 -3.48 0.02 -2.56
C VAL A 35 -2.57 -1.19 -2.72
N PHE A 36 -1.85 -1.22 -3.83
CA PHE A 36 -0.80 -2.20 -4.07
C PHE A 36 0.54 -1.58 -3.71
N VAL A 37 1.24 -2.21 -2.78
CA VAL A 37 2.54 -1.76 -2.28
C VAL A 37 3.57 -2.83 -2.63
N GLU A 38 4.72 -2.40 -3.16
CA GLU A 38 5.81 -3.30 -3.51
C GLU A 38 6.30 -4.09 -2.28
N GLY A 39 6.49 -5.40 -2.42
CA GLY A 39 7.09 -6.25 -1.39
C GLY A 39 6.16 -6.62 -0.22
N ILE A 40 4.88 -6.27 -0.27
CA ILE A 40 3.87 -6.54 0.78
C ILE A 40 2.87 -7.60 0.31
N ASN A 41 2.38 -8.44 1.23
CA ASN A 41 1.39 -9.49 0.94
C ASN A 41 1.82 -10.46 -0.19
N ILE A 42 3.09 -10.85 -0.20
CA ILE A 42 3.63 -11.85 -1.14
C ILE A 42 3.09 -13.23 -0.75
N ILE A 43 2.44 -13.91 -1.69
CA ILE A 43 1.89 -15.26 -1.56
C ILE A 43 2.52 -16.11 -2.68
N LYS A 44 2.93 -17.35 -2.38
CA LYS A 44 3.45 -18.32 -3.36
C LYS A 44 2.33 -19.23 -3.85
#